data_AF-A0A4T0MQ29-F1
#
_entry.id   AF-A0A4T0MQ29-F1
#
_cell.length_a   1.000
_cell.length_b   1.000
_cell.length_c   1.000
_cell.angle_alpha   90.00
_cell.angle_beta   90.00
_cell.angle_gamma   90.00
#
_symmetry.space_group_name_H-M   'P 1'
#
loop_
_entity.id
_entity.type
_entity.pdbx_description
1 polymer ?
#
loop_
_entity_poly.entity_id
_entity_poly.type
_entity_poly.pdbx_seq_one_letter_code
_entity_poly.pdbx_strand_id
1 'polypeptide(L)'
;MASIVVPIGYSGSSCGYCGEAGQRSKKKESYSYGFWAVQLSCKSRKNPDRSRTCCPQYTIKLDVQNFKTPRTQRQELHRFNRWIIKDEHPVFKGEHKGTAKSGDTGENMDIEIPSKLNIASAVDFKKLEEVTDSTQGDGKGQDPVTVSKHRGSKSKGKNNTFDLLDCVQEAQNNGDAKHKLEVTIERASYTEEKYELFKKYQTTIHHETIKEQRKSSFKGFLIDGPLKYTPISYSNGRLAHLPSHYGQYHHMYRVDGKLIAMGVIDILQGCVSSVYLMYDPAYQALSLGKISALFEISLAAEMTKAGAGKVDLYMGYYIHDCVKMKYKATYQPSYLLDAVTNEFYPYKESSDVLEKYRWASFAQSKSIKVTAEDNKDDHGSDEEEDENLPVPSPAGFLNPRDLPRSLLNNVKILDNSSMNITTQF
;
A
#
# COMPACT_ATOMS: atom_id res chain seq x y z
N MET A 1 -15.01 18.94 16.89
CA MET A 1 -16.10 18.23 16.17
C MET A 1 -16.08 16.78 16.65
N ALA A 2 -17.25 16.19 16.93
CA ALA A 2 -17.34 14.86 17.54
C ALA A 2 -17.09 13.72 16.53
N SER A 3 -16.42 12.65 16.96
CA SER A 3 -16.37 11.37 16.23
C SER A 3 -17.65 10.59 16.50
N ILE A 4 -18.22 9.97 15.46
CA ILE A 4 -19.41 9.10 15.58
C ILE A 4 -18.96 7.67 15.32
N VAL A 5 -19.18 6.80 16.30
CA VAL A 5 -18.71 5.42 16.28
C VAL A 5 -19.82 4.47 16.70
N VAL A 6 -19.87 3.29 16.09
CA VAL A 6 -20.70 2.15 16.49
C VAL A 6 -19.75 1.11 17.07
N PRO A 7 -19.80 0.79 18.38
CA PRO A 7 -18.97 -0.28 18.93
C PRO A 7 -19.31 -1.61 18.24
N ILE A 8 -18.29 -2.32 17.76
CA ILE A 8 -18.45 -3.68 17.20
C ILE A 8 -18.11 -4.73 18.27
N GLY A 9 -17.42 -4.32 19.34
CA GLY A 9 -16.98 -5.23 20.40
C GLY A 9 -15.73 -6.01 20.02
N TYR A 10 -15.50 -7.11 20.73
CA TYR A 10 -14.39 -8.02 20.50
C TYR A 10 -14.78 -9.07 19.46
N SER A 11 -13.94 -9.27 18.43
CA SER A 11 -14.26 -10.19 17.34
C SER A 11 -13.04 -10.99 16.88
N GLY A 12 -13.27 -12.26 16.56
CA GLY A 12 -12.30 -13.17 15.95
C GLY A 12 -12.61 -13.43 14.47
N SER A 13 -11.58 -13.44 13.63
CA SER A 13 -11.68 -13.69 12.18
C SER A 13 -10.57 -14.64 11.71
N SER A 14 -10.72 -15.22 10.51
CA SER A 14 -9.65 -16.01 9.91
C SER A 14 -8.44 -15.13 9.57
N CYS A 15 -7.24 -15.63 9.85
CA CYS A 15 -5.99 -14.93 9.60
C CYS A 15 -5.53 -15.14 8.15
N GLY A 16 -5.10 -14.07 7.47
CA GLY A 16 -4.56 -14.14 6.10
C GLY A 16 -3.04 -14.36 6.02
N TYR A 17 -2.35 -14.57 7.16
CA TYR A 17 -0.89 -14.52 7.23
C TYR A 17 -0.21 -15.83 7.66
N CYS A 18 -0.88 -16.66 8.47
CA CYS A 18 -0.35 -17.94 8.94
C CYS A 18 -0.86 -19.17 8.16
N GLY A 19 -1.73 -18.97 7.16
CA GLY A 19 -2.22 -20.05 6.29
C GLY A 19 -1.22 -20.43 5.19
N GLU A 20 -1.53 -21.49 4.45
CA GLU A 20 -0.82 -21.85 3.21
C GLU A 20 -0.80 -20.66 2.24
N ALA A 21 0.18 -20.62 1.33
CA ALA A 21 0.35 -19.51 0.41
C ALA A 21 -0.92 -19.25 -0.41
N GLY A 22 -1.58 -18.11 -0.17
CA GLY A 22 -2.83 -17.73 -0.85
C GLY A 22 -4.11 -18.16 -0.13
N GLN A 23 -4.02 -18.79 1.05
CA GLN A 23 -5.16 -19.26 1.83
C GLN A 23 -5.23 -18.59 3.21
N ARG A 24 -6.45 -18.38 3.72
CA ARG A 24 -6.68 -17.93 5.09
C ARG A 24 -6.69 -19.11 6.06
N SER A 25 -6.41 -18.87 7.35
CA SER A 25 -6.49 -19.89 8.40
C SER A 25 -7.91 -20.43 8.53
N LYS A 26 -8.04 -21.75 8.77
CA LYS A 26 -9.36 -22.39 9.00
C LYS A 26 -9.99 -21.93 10.32
N LYS A 27 -9.17 -21.70 11.35
CA LYS A 27 -9.61 -21.22 12.68
C LYS A 27 -9.65 -19.69 12.72
N LYS A 28 -10.56 -19.13 13.53
CA LYS A 28 -10.68 -17.69 13.80
C LYS A 28 -9.65 -17.24 14.84
N GLU A 29 -8.40 -17.05 14.41
CA GLU A 29 -7.28 -16.74 15.31
C GLU A 29 -6.77 -15.29 15.15
N SER A 30 -7.45 -14.47 14.35
CA SER A 30 -7.16 -13.04 14.21
C SER A 30 -8.16 -12.21 15.00
N TYR A 31 -7.74 -11.68 16.14
CA TYR A 31 -8.61 -11.00 17.09
C TYR A 31 -8.43 -9.48 17.07
N SER A 32 -9.53 -8.75 17.07
CA SER A 32 -9.49 -7.29 17.17
C SER A 32 -10.63 -6.78 18.04
N TYR A 33 -10.33 -5.72 18.78
CA TYR A 33 -11.33 -4.91 19.45
C TYR A 33 -11.48 -3.59 18.70
N GLY A 34 -12.71 -3.12 18.51
CA GLY A 34 -12.90 -1.82 17.87
C GLY A 34 -14.34 -1.39 17.69
N PHE A 35 -14.47 -0.35 16.90
CA PHE A 35 -15.74 0.26 16.54
C PHE A 35 -15.77 0.48 15.03
N TRP A 36 -16.96 0.43 14.45
CA TRP A 36 -17.22 0.95 13.13
C TRP A 36 -17.27 2.46 13.27
N ALA A 37 -16.35 3.14 12.59
CA ALA A 37 -16.43 4.58 12.51
C ALA A 37 -17.51 4.96 11.49
N VAL A 38 -18.52 5.70 11.93
CA VAL A 38 -19.44 6.39 11.01
C VAL A 38 -18.77 7.70 10.55
N GLN A 39 -18.03 8.32 11.45
CA GLN A 39 -17.34 9.59 11.24
C GLN A 39 -16.13 9.72 12.17
N LEU A 40 -14.93 9.91 11.62
CA LEU A 40 -13.73 10.17 12.42
C LEU A 40 -13.20 11.59 12.25
N SER A 41 -12.80 12.18 13.37
CA SER A 41 -11.71 13.16 13.39
C SER A 41 -10.37 12.40 13.44
N CYS A 42 -9.33 12.92 12.80
CA CYS A 42 -8.08 12.23 12.41
C CYS A 42 -7.21 11.58 13.54
N LYS A 43 -7.73 11.41 14.77
CA LYS A 43 -6.97 10.96 15.95
C LYS A 43 -7.31 9.55 16.43
N SER A 44 -8.35 8.91 15.90
CA SER A 44 -8.78 7.58 16.33
C SER A 44 -8.21 6.47 15.44
N ARG A 45 -7.72 5.37 16.03
CA ARG A 45 -7.12 4.23 15.31
C ARG A 45 -7.73 2.92 15.80
N LYS A 46 -7.89 1.95 14.91
CA LYS A 46 -8.17 0.56 15.28
C LYS A 46 -6.87 -0.10 15.73
N ASN A 47 -6.84 -0.74 16.90
CA ASN A 47 -5.64 -1.38 17.43
C ASN A 47 -5.88 -2.90 17.55
N PRO A 48 -5.10 -3.75 16.87
CA PRO A 48 -5.21 -5.21 16.98
C PRO A 48 -4.88 -5.72 18.38
N ASP A 49 -5.52 -6.80 18.82
CA ASP A 49 -5.08 -7.50 20.03
C ASP A 49 -3.91 -8.41 19.66
N ARG A 50 -2.70 -7.88 19.84
CA ARG A 50 -1.45 -8.54 19.47
C ARG A 50 -1.11 -9.74 20.35
N SER A 51 -1.65 -9.79 21.58
CA SER A 51 -1.41 -10.90 22.50
C SER A 51 -2.12 -12.17 22.05
N ARG A 52 -3.39 -12.02 21.64
CA ARG A 52 -4.29 -13.12 21.26
C ARG A 52 -4.30 -13.43 19.77
N THR A 53 -4.00 -12.46 18.90
CA THR A 53 -3.93 -12.68 17.44
C THR A 53 -2.74 -13.52 17.05
N CYS A 54 -2.93 -14.60 16.28
CA CYS A 54 -1.87 -15.52 15.84
C CYS A 54 -0.67 -14.82 15.17
N CYS A 55 -0.92 -13.76 14.38
CA CYS A 55 0.09 -12.95 13.69
C CYS A 55 0.09 -11.49 14.19
N PRO A 56 0.94 -11.12 15.17
CA PRO A 56 0.93 -9.80 15.79
C PRO A 56 1.23 -8.67 14.80
N GLN A 57 0.31 -7.71 14.73
CA GLN A 57 0.35 -6.59 13.78
C GLN A 57 0.79 -5.30 14.46
N TYR A 58 1.81 -4.64 13.90
CA TYR A 58 2.31 -3.32 14.32
C TYR A 58 2.08 -2.33 13.20
N THR A 59 1.55 -1.14 13.48
CA THR A 59 1.53 -0.08 12.46
C THR A 59 2.97 0.36 12.18
N ILE A 60 3.37 0.34 10.91
CA ILE A 60 4.69 0.83 10.48
C ILE A 60 4.53 2.16 9.75
N LYS A 61 5.39 3.12 10.08
CA LYS A 61 5.52 4.38 9.34
C LYS A 61 6.96 4.62 8.90
N LEU A 62 7.10 5.41 7.85
CA LEU A 62 8.35 5.92 7.32
C LEU A 62 8.44 7.42 7.58
N ASP A 63 9.57 7.88 8.11
CA ASP A 63 9.89 9.31 8.14
C ASP A 63 10.37 9.74 6.76
N VAL A 64 9.47 10.41 6.03
CA VAL A 64 9.69 10.84 4.64
C VAL A 64 10.79 11.89 4.53
N GLN A 65 10.93 12.74 5.54
CA GLN A 65 11.88 13.86 5.51
C GLN A 65 13.34 13.40 5.59
N ASN A 66 13.55 12.25 6.23
CA ASN A 66 14.87 11.64 6.40
C ASN A 66 15.08 10.43 5.48
N PHE A 67 14.10 10.10 4.64
CA PHE A 67 14.16 8.97 3.74
C PHE A 67 15.21 9.19 2.65
N LYS A 68 16.05 8.17 2.44
CA LYS A 68 16.99 8.11 1.32
C LYS A 68 16.70 6.88 0.50
N THR A 69 16.38 7.06 -0.78
CA THR A 69 15.99 5.95 -1.65
C THR A 69 17.10 4.91 -1.78
N PRO A 70 16.91 3.69 -1.24
CA PRO A 70 17.90 2.62 -1.32
C PRO A 70 18.21 2.24 -2.78
N ARG A 71 19.41 1.72 -3.03
CA ARG A 71 19.84 1.29 -4.38
C ARG A 71 18.83 0.36 -5.06
N THR A 72 18.28 -0.60 -4.32
CA THR A 72 17.29 -1.55 -4.83
C THR A 72 16.02 -0.84 -5.31
N GLN A 73 15.49 0.10 -4.53
CA GLN A 73 14.30 0.87 -4.90
C GLN A 73 14.56 1.83 -6.06
N ARG A 74 15.76 2.45 -6.12
CA ARG A 74 16.19 3.23 -7.29
C ARG A 74 16.23 2.38 -8.56
N GLN A 75 16.73 1.15 -8.47
CA GLN A 75 16.75 0.22 -9.61
C GLN A 75 15.34 -0.13 -10.10
N GLU A 76 14.38 -0.33 -9.18
CA GLU A 76 12.98 -0.54 -9.56
C GLU A 76 12.40 0.66 -10.31
N LEU A 77 12.60 1.87 -9.78
CA LEU A 77 12.09 3.08 -10.41
C LEU A 77 12.73 3.30 -11.79
N HIS A 78 14.04 3.11 -11.93
CA HIS A 78 14.70 3.19 -13.23
C HIS A 78 14.24 2.09 -14.21
N ARG A 79 13.90 0.88 -13.73
CA ARG A 79 13.31 -0.17 -14.58
C ARG A 79 11.94 0.25 -15.09
N PHE A 80 11.11 0.78 -14.20
CA PHE A 80 9.79 1.31 -14.54
C PHE A 80 9.90 2.47 -15.55
N ASN A 81 10.78 3.45 -15.30
CA ASN A 81 11.00 4.57 -16.21
C ASN A 81 11.53 4.13 -17.58
N ARG A 82 12.46 3.15 -17.63
CA ARG A 82 12.95 2.61 -18.92
C ARG A 82 11.85 1.95 -19.71
N TRP A 83 10.95 1.21 -19.05
CA TRP A 83 9.80 0.64 -19.73
C TRP A 83 8.89 1.75 -20.28
N ILE A 84 8.53 2.76 -19.48
CA ILE A 84 7.69 3.87 -19.96
C ILE A 84 8.34 4.62 -21.14
N ILE A 85 9.62 4.97 -21.00
CA ILE A 85 10.31 5.84 -21.95
C ILE A 85 10.69 5.08 -23.23
N LYS A 86 11.09 3.81 -23.13
CA LYS A 86 11.72 3.06 -24.24
C LYS A 86 11.02 1.75 -24.60
N ASP A 87 9.99 1.35 -23.89
CA ASP A 87 9.35 0.02 -23.99
C ASP A 87 10.35 -1.13 -23.75
N GLU A 88 11.38 -0.87 -22.94
CA GLU A 88 12.34 -1.87 -22.50
C GLU A 88 11.76 -2.62 -21.29
N HIS A 89 11.14 -3.78 -21.56
CA HIS A 89 10.61 -4.63 -20.50
C HIS A 89 11.70 -5.10 -19.52
N PRO A 90 11.38 -5.21 -18.22
CA PRO A 90 12.29 -5.79 -17.26
C PRO A 90 12.65 -7.22 -17.66
N VAL A 91 13.94 -7.50 -17.91
CA VAL A 91 14.41 -8.86 -18.16
C VAL A 91 14.35 -9.65 -16.85
N PHE A 92 13.43 -10.61 -16.78
CA PHE A 92 13.43 -11.62 -15.72
C PHE A 92 14.45 -12.69 -16.09
N LYS A 93 15.45 -12.92 -15.25
CA LYS A 93 16.33 -14.08 -15.41
C LYS A 93 15.50 -15.33 -15.08
N GLY A 94 14.93 -15.96 -16.11
CA GLY A 94 14.09 -17.15 -15.98
C GLY A 94 13.97 -18.02 -17.25
N GLU A 95 14.77 -17.77 -18.29
CA GLU A 95 14.83 -18.67 -19.46
C GLU A 95 16.29 -18.98 -19.81
N HIS A 96 16.87 -19.98 -19.15
CA HIS A 96 18.03 -20.69 -19.68
C HIS A 96 17.58 -22.07 -20.17
N LYS A 97 17.56 -22.27 -21.49
CA LYS A 97 17.65 -23.60 -22.09
C LYS A 97 19.06 -24.14 -21.83
N GLY A 98 19.20 -25.24 -21.06
CA GLY A 98 20.46 -25.97 -20.98
C GLY A 98 20.68 -26.79 -19.70
N THR A 99 20.34 -28.08 -19.78
CA THR A 99 20.94 -29.26 -19.11
C THR A 99 21.41 -29.20 -17.65
N ALA A 100 20.84 -30.10 -16.85
CA ALA A 100 21.13 -30.39 -15.45
C ALA A 100 22.61 -30.62 -15.10
N LYS A 101 23.05 -30.04 -13.97
CA LYS A 101 23.76 -30.73 -12.87
C LYS A 101 23.71 -29.89 -11.59
N SER A 102 23.58 -30.61 -10.47
CA SER A 102 23.27 -30.20 -9.09
C SER A 102 24.37 -29.40 -8.36
N GLY A 103 23.96 -28.48 -7.47
CA GLY A 103 24.80 -27.96 -6.38
C GLY A 103 24.37 -26.61 -5.79
N ASP A 104 23.60 -26.67 -4.70
CA ASP A 104 23.57 -25.79 -3.50
C ASP A 104 23.27 -24.26 -3.55
N THR A 105 22.26 -23.92 -2.74
CA THR A 105 21.82 -22.69 -2.02
C THR A 105 21.75 -21.29 -2.66
N GLY A 106 20.50 -20.80 -2.78
CA GLY A 106 20.14 -19.39 -2.96
C GLY A 106 18.66 -19.20 -3.31
N GLU A 107 17.74 -19.58 -2.41
CA GLU A 107 16.29 -19.58 -2.65
C GLU A 107 15.70 -18.16 -2.76
N ASN A 108 15.46 -17.72 -4.00
CA ASN A 108 14.34 -16.84 -4.31
C ASN A 108 13.10 -17.74 -4.40
N MET A 109 12.05 -17.46 -3.62
CA MET A 109 10.76 -18.13 -3.81
C MET A 109 10.11 -17.61 -5.09
N ASP A 110 10.32 -18.35 -6.18
CA ASP A 110 9.53 -18.26 -7.39
C ASP A 110 8.11 -18.77 -7.11
N ILE A 111 7.11 -17.99 -7.53
CA ILE A 111 5.71 -18.43 -7.58
C ILE A 111 5.57 -19.18 -8.90
N GLU A 112 5.56 -20.52 -8.88
CA GLU A 112 5.29 -21.33 -10.07
C GLU A 112 3.81 -21.22 -10.50
N ILE A 113 3.63 -21.01 -11.80
CA ILE A 113 2.38 -20.83 -12.53
C ILE A 113 2.08 -22.13 -13.31
N PRO A 114 0.86 -22.69 -13.27
CA PRO A 114 0.45 -23.75 -14.19
C PRO A 114 0.39 -23.23 -15.63
N SER A 115 0.96 -24.00 -16.54
CA SER A 115 1.17 -23.69 -17.95
C SER A 115 -0.11 -23.53 -18.79
N LYS A 116 -0.07 -22.51 -19.68
CA LYS A 116 -0.78 -22.36 -20.95
C LYS A 116 -2.32 -22.32 -20.93
N LEU A 117 -2.89 -21.16 -21.30
CA LEU A 117 -4.07 -21.12 -22.16
C LEU A 117 -3.80 -20.28 -23.41
N ASN A 118 -4.04 -20.92 -24.57
CA ASN A 118 -4.00 -20.35 -25.91
C ASN A 118 -4.96 -19.17 -26.04
N ILE A 119 -4.47 -18.02 -26.50
CA ILE A 119 -5.33 -16.98 -27.09
C ILE A 119 -5.38 -17.24 -28.59
N ALA A 120 -6.43 -17.94 -29.03
CA ALA A 120 -6.82 -17.99 -30.43
C ALA A 120 -8.31 -18.36 -30.54
N SER A 121 -9.19 -17.36 -30.62
CA SER A 121 -10.41 -17.40 -31.46
C SER A 121 -11.29 -16.16 -31.26
N ALA A 122 -11.74 -15.61 -32.39
CA ALA A 122 -12.70 -14.51 -32.60
C ALA A 122 -12.12 -13.11 -32.28
N VAL A 123 -11.89 -12.19 -33.23
CA VAL A 123 -12.80 -11.75 -34.30
C VAL A 123 -12.03 -11.44 -35.60
N ASP A 124 -12.64 -11.78 -36.73
CA ASP A 124 -12.13 -11.68 -38.10
C ASP A 124 -12.61 -10.38 -38.78
N PHE A 125 -11.69 -9.59 -39.34
CA PHE A 125 -11.98 -8.50 -40.28
C PHE A 125 -10.86 -8.42 -41.34
N LYS A 126 -10.90 -9.32 -42.32
CA LYS A 126 -10.46 -9.05 -43.71
C LYS A 126 -11.73 -8.68 -44.50
N LYS A 127 -11.76 -7.82 -45.52
CA LYS A 127 -10.78 -7.25 -46.45
C LYS A 127 -11.53 -6.16 -47.26
N LEU A 128 -10.82 -5.18 -47.82
CA LEU A 128 -10.94 -4.63 -49.20
C LEU A 128 -10.09 -3.35 -49.24
N GLU A 129 -8.82 -3.46 -49.66
CA GLU A 129 -8.28 -3.18 -51.02
C GLU A 129 -7.94 -1.67 -51.16
N GLU A 130 -6.64 -1.33 -51.18
CA GLU A 130 -5.75 -1.23 -52.36
C GLU A 130 -6.24 -0.17 -53.37
N VAL A 131 -5.44 0.81 -53.75
CA VAL A 131 -4.58 0.73 -54.95
C VAL A 131 -3.61 1.93 -55.01
N THR A 132 -2.31 1.61 -55.11
CA THR A 132 -1.18 2.23 -55.87
C THR A 132 -0.86 3.74 -55.70
N ASP A 133 0.40 4.19 -55.73
CA ASP A 133 1.39 3.91 -56.78
C ASP A 133 2.84 4.15 -56.33
N SER A 134 3.69 3.40 -57.01
CA SER A 134 5.15 3.28 -56.97
C SER A 134 5.89 4.40 -57.72
N THR A 135 7.17 4.62 -57.37
CA THR A 135 8.27 4.72 -58.35
C THR A 135 9.65 4.65 -57.65
N GLN A 136 10.55 3.90 -58.29
CA GLN A 136 11.94 3.64 -57.92
C GLN A 136 12.89 4.77 -58.35
N GLY A 137 14.11 4.78 -57.77
CA GLY A 137 15.27 5.47 -58.34
C GLY A 137 16.55 5.28 -57.52
N ASP A 138 17.45 4.43 -58.00
CA ASP A 138 18.82 4.17 -57.49
C ASP A 138 19.80 5.34 -57.73
N GLY A 139 20.84 5.45 -56.89
CA GLY A 139 22.02 6.30 -57.18
C GLY A 139 23.10 6.34 -56.10
N LYS A 140 24.32 5.88 -56.44
CA LYS A 140 25.53 5.74 -55.61
C LYS A 140 26.29 7.05 -55.34
N GLY A 141 26.79 7.22 -54.11
CA GLY A 141 28.18 7.56 -53.70
C GLY A 141 28.81 8.94 -53.99
N GLN A 142 29.24 9.67 -52.93
CA GLN A 142 30.62 10.13 -52.65
C GLN A 142 30.69 11.04 -51.39
N ASP A 143 31.62 10.75 -50.47
CA ASP A 143 32.06 11.54 -49.30
C ASP A 143 33.18 12.55 -49.69
N PRO A 144 33.74 13.41 -48.80
CA PRO A 144 33.16 14.18 -47.68
C PRO A 144 33.63 15.67 -47.68
N VAL A 145 32.93 16.55 -46.95
CA VAL A 145 33.44 17.88 -46.58
C VAL A 145 33.78 17.93 -45.09
N THR A 146 35.05 18.18 -44.81
CA THR A 146 35.65 18.35 -43.47
C THR A 146 35.51 19.81 -43.02
N VAL A 147 34.87 20.08 -41.87
CA VAL A 147 35.10 21.32 -41.12
C VAL A 147 35.08 21.08 -39.61
N SER A 148 36.28 21.21 -39.04
CA SER A 148 36.66 21.70 -37.70
C SER A 148 35.99 21.17 -36.42
N LYS A 149 36.80 20.43 -35.64
CA LYS A 149 36.63 20.12 -34.22
C LYS A 149 36.85 21.38 -33.36
N HIS A 150 35.80 21.90 -32.72
CA HIS A 150 35.98 22.65 -31.47
C HIS A 150 35.83 21.72 -30.26
N ARG A 151 36.96 21.50 -29.58
CA ARG A 151 37.04 20.88 -28.25
C ARG A 151 36.35 21.81 -27.24
N GLY A 152 35.06 21.56 -27.00
CA GLY A 152 34.32 22.10 -25.86
C GLY A 152 34.78 21.43 -24.57
N SER A 153 35.29 22.25 -23.65
CA SER A 153 35.69 21.93 -22.28
C SER A 153 34.71 21.00 -21.57
N LYS A 154 35.18 19.84 -21.09
CA LYS A 154 34.45 18.98 -20.14
C LYS A 154 34.19 19.79 -18.86
N SER A 155 32.96 20.26 -18.68
CA SER A 155 32.50 20.74 -17.39
C SER A 155 32.54 19.58 -16.39
N LYS A 156 33.22 19.80 -15.25
CA LYS A 156 33.27 18.87 -14.12
C LYS A 156 31.85 18.50 -13.72
N GLY A 157 31.58 17.19 -13.63
CA GLY A 157 30.25 16.63 -13.41
C GLY A 157 29.57 17.22 -12.17
N LYS A 158 28.28 17.54 -12.32
CA LYS A 158 27.38 17.77 -11.18
C LYS A 158 27.46 16.56 -10.27
N ASN A 159 27.57 16.79 -8.96
CA ASN A 159 27.43 15.73 -7.96
C ASN A 159 26.16 14.93 -8.25
N ASN A 160 26.34 13.66 -8.63
CA ASN A 160 25.28 12.76 -9.10
C ASN A 160 24.48 12.21 -7.90
N THR A 161 23.85 13.11 -7.13
CA THR A 161 22.96 12.75 -6.03
C THR A 161 21.59 12.41 -6.61
N PHE A 162 21.11 11.19 -6.35
CA PHE A 162 19.77 10.76 -6.77
C PHE A 162 18.70 11.61 -6.07
N ASP A 163 17.83 12.23 -6.84
CA ASP A 163 16.64 12.91 -6.35
C ASP A 163 15.40 12.07 -6.68
N LEU A 164 14.61 11.73 -5.66
CA LEU A 164 13.43 10.88 -5.83
C LEU A 164 12.34 11.60 -6.61
N LEU A 165 12.12 12.90 -6.32
CA LEU A 165 11.04 13.67 -6.91
C LEU A 165 11.27 13.84 -8.42
N ASP A 166 12.49 14.20 -8.80
CA ASP A 166 12.88 14.29 -10.20
C ASP A 166 12.70 12.94 -10.92
N CYS A 167 13.09 11.84 -10.27
CA CYS A 167 13.05 10.51 -10.90
C CYS A 167 11.62 9.96 -11.03
N VAL A 168 10.70 10.20 -10.08
CA VAL A 168 9.29 9.79 -10.25
C VAL A 168 8.54 10.64 -11.28
N GLN A 169 9.00 11.87 -11.50
CA GLN A 169 8.43 12.78 -12.51
C GLN A 169 9.06 12.60 -13.89
N GLU A 170 10.26 12.05 -13.98
CA GLU A 170 11.03 11.84 -15.23
C GLU A 170 10.18 11.21 -16.33
N ALA A 171 9.50 10.10 -16.04
CA ALA A 171 8.70 9.37 -17.01
C ALA A 171 7.41 10.12 -17.40
N GLN A 172 6.83 10.92 -16.50
CA GLN A 172 5.62 11.73 -16.79
C GLN A 172 5.95 12.96 -17.63
N ASN A 173 7.15 13.52 -17.46
CA ASN A 173 7.58 14.76 -18.10
C ASN A 173 8.29 14.54 -19.44
N ASN A 174 8.47 13.29 -19.87
CA ASN A 174 9.17 12.96 -21.10
C ASN A 174 8.21 12.96 -22.30
N GLY A 175 8.28 14.01 -23.12
CA GLY A 175 7.43 14.17 -24.31
C GLY A 175 7.70 13.16 -25.44
N ASP A 176 8.87 12.53 -25.44
CA ASP A 176 9.27 11.51 -26.42
C ASP A 176 9.12 10.08 -25.87
N ALA A 177 8.50 9.92 -24.70
CA ALA A 177 8.30 8.60 -24.09
C ALA A 177 7.44 7.71 -24.98
N LYS A 178 7.83 6.43 -25.06
CA LYS A 178 7.10 5.43 -25.84
C LYS A 178 5.68 5.20 -25.31
N HIS A 179 5.50 5.34 -24.00
CA HIS A 179 4.22 5.29 -23.33
C HIS A 179 3.93 6.58 -22.55
N LYS A 180 2.66 6.99 -22.52
CA LYS A 180 2.22 8.14 -21.73
C LYS A 180 1.84 7.70 -20.32
N LEU A 181 2.67 8.03 -19.33
CA LEU A 181 2.37 7.82 -17.92
C LEU A 181 1.61 9.02 -17.33
N GLU A 182 0.49 8.75 -16.66
CA GLU A 182 -0.26 9.74 -15.89
C GLU A 182 -0.53 9.21 -14.48
N VAL A 183 0.02 9.90 -13.47
CA VAL A 183 -0.24 9.58 -12.06
C VAL A 183 -1.04 10.72 -11.44
N THR A 184 -2.28 10.43 -11.04
CA THR A 184 -3.21 11.44 -10.51
C THR A 184 -3.81 11.02 -9.19
N ILE A 185 -4.27 12.01 -8.43
CA ILE A 185 -5.01 11.78 -7.20
C ILE A 185 -6.42 12.35 -7.32
N GLU A 186 -7.41 11.55 -6.98
CA GLU A 186 -8.82 11.93 -7.03
C GLU A 186 -9.57 11.41 -5.81
N ARG A 187 -10.68 12.05 -5.45
CA ARG A 187 -11.50 11.58 -4.34
C ARG A 187 -11.97 10.15 -4.59
N ALA A 188 -11.98 9.35 -3.54
CA ALA A 188 -12.46 7.98 -3.62
C ALA A 188 -13.89 7.96 -4.18
N SER A 189 -14.08 7.20 -5.25
CA SER A 189 -15.31 7.21 -6.03
C SER A 189 -15.40 5.96 -6.89
N TYR A 190 -16.64 5.59 -7.23
CA TYR A 190 -16.92 4.44 -8.09
C TYR A 190 -16.80 4.81 -9.56
N THR A 191 -16.09 3.99 -10.32
CA THR A 191 -16.23 3.90 -11.78
C THR A 191 -16.20 2.44 -12.17
N GLU A 192 -16.79 2.09 -13.33
CA GLU A 192 -16.74 0.71 -13.82
C GLU A 192 -15.29 0.27 -14.08
N GLU A 193 -14.44 1.16 -14.63
CA GLU A 193 -13.02 0.89 -14.86
C GLU A 193 -12.29 0.46 -13.57
N LYS A 194 -12.49 1.18 -12.46
CA LYS A 194 -11.87 0.84 -11.17
C LYS A 194 -12.38 -0.50 -10.64
N TYR A 195 -13.66 -0.78 -10.84
CA TYR A 195 -14.27 -2.03 -10.42
C TYR A 195 -13.77 -3.22 -11.24
N GLU A 196 -13.59 -3.07 -12.55
CA GLU A 196 -12.98 -4.10 -13.40
C GLU A 196 -11.54 -4.40 -12.98
N LEU A 197 -10.74 -3.37 -12.68
CA LEU A 197 -9.39 -3.55 -12.14
C LEU A 197 -9.42 -4.35 -10.82
N PHE A 198 -10.31 -4.00 -9.90
CA PHE A 198 -10.49 -4.70 -8.63
C PHE A 198 -10.85 -6.18 -8.85
N LYS A 199 -11.84 -6.49 -9.70
CA LYS A 199 -12.23 -7.87 -10.00
C LYS A 199 -11.07 -8.67 -10.58
N LYS A 200 -10.35 -8.10 -11.54
CA LYS A 200 -9.18 -8.73 -12.16
C LYS A 200 -8.13 -9.06 -11.11
N TYR A 201 -7.80 -8.09 -10.26
CA TYR A 201 -6.83 -8.28 -9.18
C TYR A 201 -7.27 -9.34 -8.16
N GLN A 202 -8.51 -9.27 -7.65
CA GLN A 202 -9.03 -10.23 -6.67
C GLN A 202 -9.05 -11.67 -7.23
N THR A 203 -9.46 -11.84 -8.49
CA THR A 203 -9.52 -13.17 -9.11
C THR A 203 -8.14 -13.77 -9.31
N THR A 204 -7.18 -12.98 -9.79
CA THR A 204 -5.85 -13.49 -10.16
C THR A 204 -4.90 -13.60 -8.97
N ILE A 205 -4.92 -12.61 -8.06
CA ILE A 205 -3.95 -12.51 -6.96
C ILE A 205 -4.51 -13.09 -5.65
N HIS A 206 -5.81 -12.94 -5.39
CA HIS A 206 -6.45 -13.44 -4.18
C HIS A 206 -7.26 -14.73 -4.39
N HIS A 207 -7.38 -15.19 -5.63
CA HIS A 207 -8.16 -16.38 -6.01
C HIS A 207 -9.61 -16.34 -5.51
N GLU A 208 -10.17 -15.15 -5.30
CA GLU A 208 -11.55 -14.96 -4.88
C GLU A 208 -12.50 -15.33 -6.01
N THR A 209 -13.63 -15.94 -5.65
CA THR A 209 -14.66 -16.31 -6.61
C THR A 209 -15.45 -15.10 -7.08
N ILE A 210 -16.02 -15.18 -8.30
CA ILE A 210 -16.87 -14.12 -8.86
C ILE A 210 -18.07 -13.79 -7.95
N LYS A 211 -18.55 -14.76 -7.17
CA LYS A 211 -19.68 -14.57 -6.23
C LYS A 211 -19.33 -13.69 -5.02
N GLU A 212 -18.05 -13.61 -4.67
CA GLU A 212 -17.53 -12.79 -3.56
C GLU A 212 -17.29 -11.34 -3.98
N GLN A 213 -17.16 -11.10 -5.30
CA GLN A 213 -16.89 -9.79 -5.89
C GLN A 213 -18.19 -9.02 -6.13
N ARG A 214 -18.80 -8.52 -5.04
CA ARG A 214 -19.99 -7.65 -5.11
C ARG A 214 -19.57 -6.18 -5.21
N LYS A 215 -20.30 -5.38 -6.00
CA LYS A 215 -20.11 -3.92 -6.07
C LYS A 215 -20.25 -3.24 -4.70
N SER A 216 -21.10 -3.78 -3.83
CA SER A 216 -21.25 -3.28 -2.45
C SER A 216 -19.98 -3.49 -1.62
N SER A 217 -19.29 -4.62 -1.77
CA SER A 217 -18.01 -4.89 -1.10
C SER A 217 -16.93 -3.92 -1.56
N PHE A 218 -16.86 -3.65 -2.88
CA PHE A 218 -15.95 -2.65 -3.44
C PHE A 218 -16.21 -1.26 -2.85
N LYS A 219 -17.48 -0.80 -2.84
CA LYS A 219 -17.85 0.50 -2.30
C LYS A 219 -17.55 0.62 -0.81
N GLY A 220 -18.00 -0.35 0.00
CA GLY A 220 -17.81 -0.33 1.45
C GLY A 220 -16.34 -0.38 1.88
N PHE A 221 -15.49 -1.06 1.11
CA PHE A 221 -14.07 -1.19 1.46
C PHE A 221 -13.18 -0.06 0.90
N LEU A 222 -13.45 0.39 -0.33
CA LEU A 222 -12.52 1.25 -1.08
C LEU A 222 -13.02 2.68 -1.29
N ILE A 223 -14.28 2.98 -0.95
CA ILE A 223 -14.91 4.28 -1.20
C ILE A 223 -15.54 4.88 0.05
N ASP A 224 -16.37 4.11 0.74
CA ASP A 224 -17.23 4.59 1.83
C ASP A 224 -16.46 4.68 3.16
N GLY A 225 -15.30 5.35 3.12
CA GLY A 225 -14.45 5.59 4.29
C GLY A 225 -15.07 6.61 5.25
N PRO A 226 -14.82 6.49 6.57
CA PRO A 226 -15.43 7.35 7.60
C PRO A 226 -14.80 8.73 7.72
N LEU A 227 -13.86 9.06 6.83
CA LEU A 227 -13.07 10.27 6.90
C LEU A 227 -13.84 11.45 6.29
N LYS A 228 -13.95 12.52 7.07
CA LYS A 228 -14.50 13.78 6.56
C LYS A 228 -13.46 14.56 5.79
N TYR A 229 -13.88 15.09 4.64
CA TYR A 229 -13.04 15.98 3.87
C TYR A 229 -12.92 17.33 4.56
N THR A 230 -11.70 17.73 4.91
CA THR A 230 -11.41 19.00 5.56
C THR A 230 -10.28 19.71 4.83
N PRO A 231 -10.33 21.04 4.62
CA PRO A 231 -9.31 21.74 3.84
C PRO A 231 -7.91 21.59 4.45
N ILE A 232 -6.89 21.47 3.58
CA ILE A 232 -5.48 21.47 3.98
C ILE A 232 -4.94 22.90 3.86
N SER A 233 -4.27 23.37 4.91
CA SER A 233 -3.53 24.63 4.88
C SER A 233 -2.11 24.39 4.39
N TYR A 234 -1.72 25.09 3.31
CA TYR A 234 -0.38 25.03 2.72
C TYR A 234 0.27 26.41 2.85
N SER A 235 1.24 26.56 3.75
CA SER A 235 1.88 27.86 4.01
C SER A 235 2.71 28.39 2.83
N ASN A 236 3.20 27.51 1.95
CA ASN A 236 4.09 27.86 0.84
C ASN A 236 3.39 27.81 -0.52
N GLY A 237 2.06 27.77 -0.53
CA GLY A 237 1.24 27.61 -1.73
C GLY A 237 1.06 26.14 -2.12
N ARG A 238 -0.16 25.80 -2.55
CA ARG A 238 -0.52 24.44 -2.99
C ARG A 238 -0.24 24.27 -4.48
N LEU A 239 0.58 23.29 -4.85
CA LEU A 239 0.73 22.85 -6.24
C LEU A 239 -0.57 22.21 -6.74
N ALA A 240 -0.90 22.37 -8.02
CA ALA A 240 -2.20 21.97 -8.56
C ALA A 240 -2.53 20.48 -8.32
N HIS A 241 -1.53 19.60 -8.44
CA HIS A 241 -1.66 18.15 -8.26
C HIS A 241 -1.76 17.71 -6.80
N LEU A 242 -1.43 18.57 -5.83
CA LEU A 242 -1.54 18.24 -4.41
C LEU A 242 -3.00 18.28 -3.94
N PRO A 243 -3.40 17.37 -3.01
CA PRO A 243 -4.76 17.32 -2.50
C PRO A 243 -5.12 18.64 -1.80
N SER A 244 -6.34 19.13 -2.04
CA SER A 244 -6.85 20.34 -1.37
C SER A 244 -7.49 20.06 -0.01
N HIS A 245 -7.82 18.80 0.27
CA HIS A 245 -8.50 18.37 1.50
C HIS A 245 -7.83 17.12 2.06
N TYR A 246 -7.85 16.95 3.38
CA TYR A 246 -7.71 15.65 4.02
C TYR A 246 -8.92 14.78 3.65
N GLY A 247 -8.79 13.47 3.69
CA GLY A 247 -9.85 12.52 3.31
C GLY A 247 -9.28 11.27 2.63
N GLN A 248 -10.16 10.44 2.09
CA GLN A 248 -9.79 9.23 1.36
C GLN A 248 -9.69 9.51 -0.15
N TYR A 249 -8.66 8.99 -0.80
CA TYR A 249 -8.37 9.25 -2.19
C TYR A 249 -8.01 7.96 -2.93
N HIS A 250 -8.27 7.96 -4.23
CA HIS A 250 -7.68 7.00 -5.15
C HIS A 250 -6.46 7.64 -5.82
N HIS A 251 -5.32 6.94 -5.74
CA HIS A 251 -4.09 7.25 -6.43
C HIS A 251 -4.03 6.42 -7.72
N MET A 252 -4.23 7.08 -8.85
CA MET A 252 -4.49 6.45 -10.14
C MET A 252 -3.21 6.40 -10.96
N TYR A 253 -2.87 5.23 -11.50
CA TYR A 253 -1.72 5.03 -12.37
C TYR A 253 -2.20 4.61 -13.75
N ARG A 254 -2.10 5.52 -14.72
CA ARG A 254 -2.51 5.27 -16.11
C ARG A 254 -1.32 5.22 -17.03
N VAL A 255 -1.36 4.28 -17.97
CA VAL A 255 -0.40 4.18 -19.06
C VAL A 255 -1.19 4.13 -20.36
N ASP A 256 -0.89 5.03 -21.29
CA ASP A 256 -1.59 5.18 -22.57
C ASP A 256 -3.12 5.31 -22.40
N GLY A 257 -3.53 6.04 -21.35
CA GLY A 257 -4.93 6.24 -20.98
C GLY A 257 -5.60 5.06 -20.26
N LYS A 258 -4.95 3.89 -20.18
CA LYS A 258 -5.48 2.71 -19.48
C LYS A 258 -5.08 2.73 -18.00
N LEU A 259 -6.04 2.51 -17.09
CA LEU A 259 -5.74 2.31 -15.68
C LEU A 259 -5.04 0.96 -15.43
N ILE A 260 -3.77 1.02 -15.02
CA ILE A 260 -2.96 -0.17 -14.74
C ILE A 260 -2.80 -0.45 -13.25
N ALA A 261 -2.95 0.55 -12.39
CA ALA A 261 -2.99 0.39 -10.94
C ALA A 261 -3.80 1.49 -10.27
N MET A 262 -4.30 1.18 -9.07
CA MET A 262 -5.00 2.11 -8.20
C MET A 262 -4.61 1.85 -6.74
N GLY A 263 -4.04 2.86 -6.09
CA GLY A 263 -3.88 2.90 -4.64
C GLY A 263 -5.11 3.51 -3.98
N VAL A 264 -5.54 2.99 -2.84
CA VAL A 264 -6.45 3.66 -1.91
C VAL A 264 -5.59 4.22 -0.79
N ILE A 265 -5.64 5.54 -0.62
CA ILE A 265 -4.83 6.25 0.37
C ILE A 265 -5.69 7.18 1.21
N ASP A 266 -5.39 7.25 2.50
CA ASP A 266 -5.97 8.26 3.38
C ASP A 266 -4.97 9.39 3.58
N ILE A 267 -5.38 10.62 3.27
CA ILE A 267 -4.58 11.82 3.49
C ILE A 267 -5.10 12.49 4.76
N LEU A 268 -4.26 12.51 5.80
CA LEU A 268 -4.61 12.99 7.13
C LEU A 268 -3.58 14.04 7.59
N GLN A 269 -3.90 14.74 8.67
CA GLN A 269 -2.94 15.65 9.27
C GLN A 269 -1.70 14.87 9.72
N GLY A 270 -0.57 15.20 9.11
CA GLY A 270 0.73 14.60 9.41
C GLY A 270 1.01 13.24 8.77
N CYS A 271 0.11 12.69 7.93
CA CYS A 271 0.43 11.49 7.17
C CYS A 271 -0.33 11.29 5.87
N VAL A 272 0.31 10.55 4.96
CA VAL A 272 -0.35 9.78 3.90
C VAL A 272 -0.36 8.34 4.38
N SER A 273 -1.51 7.67 4.35
CA SER A 273 -1.66 6.27 4.76
C SER A 273 -2.00 5.41 3.56
N SER A 274 -1.12 4.47 3.23
CA SER A 274 -1.32 3.46 2.18
C SER A 274 -2.26 2.38 2.70
N VAL A 275 -3.52 2.41 2.24
CA VAL A 275 -4.57 1.50 2.73
C VAL A 275 -4.59 0.22 1.91
N TYR A 276 -4.62 0.36 0.58
CA TYR A 276 -4.71 -0.77 -0.32
C TYR A 276 -4.13 -0.43 -1.69
N LEU A 277 -3.62 -1.44 -2.41
CA LEU A 277 -3.16 -1.29 -3.78
C LEU A 277 -3.70 -2.46 -4.61
N MET A 278 -4.26 -2.14 -5.77
CA MET A 278 -4.62 -3.12 -6.78
C MET A 278 -4.02 -2.72 -8.12
N TYR A 279 -3.69 -3.72 -8.95
CA TYR A 279 -3.10 -3.50 -10.26
C TYR A 279 -3.53 -4.56 -11.26
N ASP A 280 -3.38 -4.27 -12.55
CA ASP A 280 -3.61 -5.21 -13.63
C ASP A 280 -2.45 -6.24 -13.63
N PRO A 281 -2.71 -7.54 -13.40
CA PRO A 281 -1.67 -8.57 -13.33
C PRO A 281 -0.76 -8.64 -14.58
N ALA A 282 -1.21 -8.15 -15.73
CA ALA A 282 -0.38 -8.04 -16.93
C ALA A 282 0.86 -7.16 -16.72
N TYR A 283 0.83 -6.26 -15.73
CA TYR A 283 1.91 -5.34 -15.37
C TYR A 283 2.64 -5.75 -14.08
N GLN A 284 2.41 -6.97 -13.57
CA GLN A 284 3.05 -7.47 -12.34
C GLN A 284 4.59 -7.36 -12.39
N ALA A 285 5.16 -7.53 -13.59
CA ALA A 285 6.57 -7.37 -13.88
C ALA A 285 7.15 -5.99 -13.45
N LEU A 286 6.33 -4.95 -13.42
CA LEU A 286 6.75 -3.59 -13.11
C LEU A 286 6.90 -3.33 -11.60
N SER A 287 6.61 -4.33 -10.75
CA SER A 287 6.71 -4.19 -9.28
C SER A 287 5.90 -3.00 -8.75
N LEU A 288 4.65 -2.85 -9.23
CA LEU A 288 3.80 -1.69 -8.96
C LEU A 288 3.59 -1.39 -7.47
N GLY A 289 3.70 -2.39 -6.59
CA GLY A 289 3.69 -2.19 -5.14
C GLY A 289 4.86 -1.38 -4.57
N LYS A 290 6.06 -1.50 -5.17
CA LYS A 290 7.20 -0.66 -4.79
C LYS A 290 7.11 0.71 -5.44
N ILE A 291 6.66 0.75 -6.70
CA ILE A 291 6.50 1.99 -7.45
C ILE A 291 5.46 2.89 -6.77
N SER A 292 4.31 2.35 -6.38
CA SER A 292 3.26 3.14 -5.70
C SER A 292 3.77 3.76 -4.41
N ALA A 293 4.51 3.00 -3.60
CA ALA A 293 5.12 3.49 -2.38
C ALA A 293 6.08 4.67 -2.65
N LEU A 294 6.91 4.61 -3.71
CA LEU A 294 7.80 5.71 -4.07
C LEU A 294 7.04 6.98 -4.51
N PHE A 295 5.91 6.81 -5.22
CA PHE A 295 5.02 7.92 -5.55
C PHE A 295 4.35 8.50 -4.29
N GLU A 296 3.90 7.67 -3.35
CA GLU A 296 3.30 8.12 -2.08
C GLU A 296 4.32 8.84 -1.19
N ILE A 297 5.58 8.39 -1.15
CA ILE A 297 6.68 9.09 -0.48
C ILE A 297 6.88 10.48 -1.10
N SER A 298 6.89 10.55 -2.42
CA SER A 298 7.05 11.81 -3.15
C SER A 298 5.90 12.77 -2.86
N LEU A 299 4.66 12.27 -2.87
CA LEU A 299 3.47 13.05 -2.49
C LEU A 299 3.60 13.62 -1.07
N ALA A 300 3.97 12.81 -0.08
CA ALA A 300 4.14 13.26 1.30
C ALA A 300 5.26 14.31 1.44
N ALA A 301 6.37 14.14 0.72
CA ALA A 301 7.47 15.10 0.68
C ALA A 301 7.03 16.44 0.07
N GLU A 302 6.31 16.41 -1.06
CA GLU A 302 5.77 17.61 -1.72
C GLU A 302 4.75 18.33 -0.84
N MET A 303 3.85 17.61 -0.16
CA MET A 303 2.92 18.20 0.79
C MET A 303 3.65 18.92 1.94
N THR A 304 4.70 18.30 2.48
CA THR A 304 5.51 18.92 3.53
C THR A 304 6.21 20.17 3.02
N LYS A 305 6.81 20.11 1.81
CA LYS A 305 7.47 21.25 1.16
C LYS A 305 6.49 22.41 0.88
N ALA A 306 5.26 22.10 0.51
CA ALA A 306 4.17 23.06 0.30
C ALA A 306 3.62 23.65 1.62
N GLY A 307 4.07 23.16 2.78
CA GLY A 307 3.73 23.74 4.08
C GLY A 307 2.50 23.14 4.76
N ALA A 308 2.21 21.85 4.51
CA ALA A 308 1.14 21.11 5.22
C ALA A 308 1.55 20.60 6.61
N GLY A 309 2.74 20.96 7.11
CA GLY A 309 3.39 20.35 8.27
C GLY A 309 4.19 19.08 7.90
N LYS A 310 4.83 18.43 8.89
CA LYS A 310 5.56 17.17 8.66
C LYS A 310 4.58 16.06 8.28
N VAL A 311 4.71 15.50 7.08
CA VAL A 311 3.89 14.39 6.58
C VAL A 311 4.73 13.11 6.47
N ASP A 312 4.42 12.11 7.30
CA ASP A 312 5.04 10.77 7.24
C ASP A 312 4.21 9.82 6.35
N LEU A 313 4.82 8.75 5.83
CA LEU A 313 4.10 7.71 5.11
C LEU A 313 3.77 6.54 6.04
N TYR A 314 2.49 6.20 6.18
CA TYR A 314 2.03 5.05 6.94
C TYR A 314 1.80 3.90 5.97
N MET A 315 2.55 2.81 6.11
CA MET A 315 2.48 1.69 5.16
C MET A 315 1.54 0.58 5.66
N GLY A 316 0.61 0.90 6.56
CA GLY A 316 -0.31 -0.05 7.19
C GLY A 316 0.37 -0.92 8.25
N TYR A 317 -0.06 -2.18 8.36
CA TYR A 317 0.50 -3.12 9.33
C TYR A 317 1.84 -3.71 8.88
N TYR A 318 2.61 -4.17 9.86
CA TYR A 318 3.83 -4.93 9.77
C TYR A 318 3.71 -6.14 10.71
N ILE A 319 4.12 -7.30 10.23
CA ILE A 319 4.14 -8.56 10.99
C ILE A 319 5.56 -9.09 10.87
N HIS A 320 6.25 -9.23 12.00
CA HIS A 320 7.68 -9.52 12.03
C HIS A 320 8.04 -10.81 11.29
N ASP A 321 7.28 -11.86 11.53
CA ASP A 321 7.53 -13.19 10.97
C ASP A 321 6.98 -13.39 9.55
N CYS A 322 6.24 -12.40 9.01
CA CYS A 322 5.62 -12.54 7.70
C CYS A 322 6.52 -11.98 6.60
N VAL A 323 7.05 -12.86 5.73
CA VAL A 323 7.90 -12.49 4.59
C VAL A 323 7.25 -11.43 3.69
N LYS A 324 5.94 -11.56 3.44
CA LYS A 324 5.16 -10.59 2.64
C LYS A 324 5.10 -9.19 3.25
N MET A 325 5.38 -9.06 4.54
CA MET A 325 5.33 -7.80 5.29
C MET A 325 6.71 -7.22 5.58
N LYS A 326 7.77 -8.05 5.53
CA LYS A 326 9.16 -7.64 5.80
C LYS A 326 9.66 -6.51 4.88
N TYR A 327 9.17 -6.44 3.64
CA TYR A 327 9.61 -5.41 2.70
C TYR A 327 9.33 -3.97 3.19
N LYS A 328 8.29 -3.75 4.00
CA LYS A 328 7.95 -2.41 4.51
C LYS A 328 9.05 -1.83 5.38
N ALA A 329 9.77 -2.68 6.10
CA ALA A 329 10.93 -2.28 6.90
C ALA A 329 12.16 -1.93 6.05
N THR A 330 12.16 -2.17 4.73
CA THR A 330 13.26 -1.75 3.85
C THR A 330 13.23 -0.25 3.54
N TYR A 331 12.10 0.41 3.80
CA TYR A 331 11.99 1.86 3.75
C TYR A 331 12.47 2.43 5.08
N GLN A 332 13.57 3.18 5.07
CA GLN A 332 14.23 3.65 6.30
C GLN A 332 14.54 5.16 6.24
N PRO A 333 14.43 5.89 7.36
CA PRO A 333 14.15 5.37 8.71
C PRO A 333 12.66 5.07 8.95
N SER A 334 12.35 3.84 9.38
CA SER A 334 10.98 3.42 9.75
C SER A 334 10.81 3.21 11.24
N TYR A 335 9.56 3.26 11.68
CA TYR A 335 9.15 3.19 13.07
C TYR A 335 7.94 2.27 13.24
N LEU A 336 7.90 1.53 14.35
CA LEU A 336 6.77 0.69 14.73
C LEU A 336 5.98 1.36 15.87
N LEU A 337 4.65 1.31 15.77
CA LEU A 337 3.75 1.78 16.81
C LEU A 337 3.71 0.79 17.97
N ASP A 338 4.09 1.24 19.16
CA ASP A 338 4.06 0.47 20.39
C ASP A 338 2.65 -0.07 20.70
N ALA A 339 2.59 -1.27 21.27
CA ALA A 339 1.33 -1.92 21.61
C ALA A 339 0.62 -1.29 22.81
N VAL A 340 1.37 -0.69 23.72
CA VAL A 340 0.89 -0.20 25.01
C VAL A 340 0.80 1.32 25.03
N THR A 341 1.86 2.02 24.63
CA THR A 341 1.96 3.47 24.76
C THR A 341 1.39 4.24 23.58
N ASN A 342 1.14 3.57 22.44
CA ASN A 342 0.78 4.20 21.17
C ASN A 342 1.82 5.24 20.68
N GLU A 343 3.08 5.08 21.07
CA GLU A 343 4.20 5.88 20.56
C GLU A 343 4.98 5.12 19.48
N PHE A 344 5.68 5.86 18.62
CA PHE A 344 6.49 5.26 17.57
C PHE A 344 7.94 5.09 18.01
N TYR A 345 8.46 3.86 17.93
CA TYR A 345 9.84 3.51 18.23
C TYR A 345 10.61 3.14 16.95
N PRO A 346 11.92 3.42 16.85
CA PRO A 346 12.72 3.07 15.67
C PRO A 346 12.65 1.58 15.36
N TYR A 347 12.45 1.25 14.08
CA TYR A 347 12.30 -0.15 13.64
C TYR A 347 13.43 -1.05 14.11
N LYS A 348 14.68 -0.57 14.07
CA LYS A 348 15.86 -1.35 14.46
C LYS A 348 15.79 -1.80 15.92
N GLU A 349 15.42 -0.89 16.82
CA GLU A 349 15.29 -1.22 18.25
C GLU A 349 14.10 -2.15 18.48
N SER A 350 12.98 -1.88 17.80
CA SER A 350 11.79 -2.73 17.86
C SER A 350 12.02 -4.13 17.30
N SER A 351 12.80 -4.29 16.21
CA SER A 351 13.08 -5.58 15.60
C SER A 351 13.90 -6.49 16.52
N ASP A 352 14.91 -5.94 17.18
CA ASP A 352 15.76 -6.70 18.12
C ASP A 352 14.95 -7.28 19.30
N VAL A 353 13.85 -6.62 19.66
CA VAL A 353 12.89 -7.11 20.66
C VAL A 353 11.98 -8.19 20.06
N LEU A 354 11.48 -7.98 18.84
CA LEU A 354 10.58 -8.93 18.16
C LEU A 354 11.28 -10.23 17.73
N GLU A 355 12.61 -10.24 17.61
CA GLU A 355 13.40 -11.47 17.45
C GLU A 355 13.33 -12.38 18.68
N LYS A 356 13.11 -11.81 19.86
CA LYS A 356 13.09 -12.53 21.15
C LYS A 356 11.67 -12.88 21.59
N TYR A 357 10.69 -12.09 21.15
CA TYR A 357 9.31 -12.18 21.60
C TYR A 357 8.35 -12.11 20.42
N ARG A 358 7.39 -13.04 20.41
CA ARG A 358 6.29 -13.06 19.43
C ARG A 358 5.58 -11.71 19.29
N TRP A 359 5.40 -11.00 20.40
CA TRP A 359 4.93 -9.61 20.44
C TRP A 359 5.53 -8.90 21.67
N ALA A 360 5.63 -7.58 21.65
CA ALA A 360 6.20 -6.79 22.73
C ALA A 360 5.68 -5.35 22.76
N SER A 361 5.81 -4.72 23.93
CA SER A 361 5.95 -3.26 24.03
C SER A 361 7.44 -2.92 23.94
N PHE A 362 7.77 -1.86 23.21
CA PHE A 362 9.11 -1.30 23.04
C PHE A 362 9.44 -0.27 24.11
N ALA A 363 8.42 0.40 24.67
CA ALA A 363 8.57 1.39 25.73
C ALA A 363 9.03 0.76 27.05
N GLN A 364 8.51 -0.43 27.34
CA GLN A 364 8.88 -1.23 28.48
C GLN A 364 9.76 -2.36 27.95
N SER A 365 11.08 -2.28 28.13
CA SER A 365 12.02 -3.37 27.83
C SER A 365 11.77 -4.66 28.65
N LYS A 366 10.61 -4.74 29.33
CA LYS A 366 10.07 -5.89 30.03
C LYS A 366 9.05 -6.56 29.12
N SER A 367 9.50 -7.63 28.51
CA SER A 367 8.66 -8.65 27.90
C SER A 367 7.45 -8.99 28.75
N ILE A 368 6.25 -8.81 28.20
CA ILE A 368 5.05 -9.44 28.72
C ILE A 368 5.19 -10.93 28.39
N LYS A 369 5.71 -11.72 29.34
CA LYS A 369 5.65 -13.18 29.24
C LYS A 369 4.17 -13.56 29.28
N VAL A 370 3.59 -13.85 28.12
CA VAL A 370 2.35 -14.61 28.08
C VAL A 370 2.74 -16.04 28.46
N THR A 371 2.47 -16.42 29.70
CA THR A 371 2.64 -17.79 30.15
C THR A 371 1.67 -18.69 29.38
N ALA A 372 2.11 -19.89 29.01
CA ALA A 372 1.31 -20.86 28.25
C ALA A 372 0.00 -21.29 28.94
N GLU A 373 -0.23 -20.84 30.17
CA GLU A 373 -1.44 -21.05 30.96
C GLU A 373 -2.60 -20.13 30.55
N ASP A 374 -2.35 -18.99 29.88
CA ASP A 374 -3.42 -18.08 29.39
C ASP A 374 -4.11 -18.58 28.11
N ASN A 375 -3.63 -19.69 27.52
CA ASN A 375 -4.19 -20.33 26.32
C ASN A 375 -5.12 -21.51 26.62
N LYS A 376 -5.48 -21.75 27.89
CA LYS A 376 -6.45 -22.78 28.24
C LYS A 376 -7.84 -22.19 28.39
N ASP A 377 -8.69 -22.60 27.46
CA ASP A 377 -10.12 -22.78 27.60
C ASP A 377 -10.92 -21.55 28.06
N ASP A 378 -11.24 -20.68 27.09
CA ASP A 378 -12.53 -19.99 27.12
C ASP A 378 -13.24 -20.24 25.79
N HIS A 379 -13.74 -21.48 25.65
CA HIS A 379 -14.85 -21.76 24.75
C HIS A 379 -16.11 -21.16 25.39
N GLY A 380 -16.26 -19.84 25.29
CA GLY A 380 -17.47 -19.15 25.68
C GLY A 380 -18.65 -19.74 24.90
N SER A 381 -19.58 -20.34 25.64
CA SER A 381 -20.88 -20.78 25.15
C SER A 381 -21.62 -19.60 24.54
N ASP A 382 -22.27 -19.83 23.39
CA ASP A 382 -23.06 -18.88 22.61
C ASP A 382 -24.35 -18.41 23.32
N GLU A 383 -24.28 -17.93 24.57
CA GLU A 383 -25.44 -17.35 25.25
C GLU A 383 -25.07 -16.04 25.99
N GLU A 384 -25.80 -14.98 25.63
CA GLU A 384 -25.80 -13.58 26.13
C GLU A 384 -24.80 -12.58 25.48
N GLU A 385 -25.31 -11.76 24.56
CA GLU A 385 -24.58 -10.88 23.64
C GLU A 385 -24.06 -9.54 24.24
N ASP A 386 -24.17 -9.26 25.53
CA ASP A 386 -23.90 -7.89 26.06
C ASP A 386 -22.63 -7.68 26.91
N GLU A 387 -21.81 -8.70 27.22
CA GLU A 387 -20.58 -8.50 28.03
C GLU A 387 -19.32 -9.23 27.53
N ASN A 388 -19.14 -9.40 26.21
CA ASN A 388 -17.96 -10.10 25.67
C ASN A 388 -16.70 -9.21 25.58
N LEU A 389 -16.36 -8.51 26.67
CA LEU A 389 -15.13 -7.74 26.79
C LEU A 389 -13.97 -8.64 27.25
N PRO A 390 -12.85 -8.68 26.53
CA PRO A 390 -11.70 -9.48 26.93
C PRO A 390 -11.17 -9.08 28.32
N VAL A 391 -10.96 -10.09 29.18
CA VAL A 391 -10.31 -9.94 30.49
C VAL A 391 -8.98 -10.72 30.48
N PRO A 392 -7.83 -10.07 30.78
CA PRO A 392 -7.65 -8.63 30.90
C PRO A 392 -7.86 -7.91 29.55
N SER A 393 -8.09 -6.59 29.63
CA SER A 393 -8.22 -5.75 28.43
C SER A 393 -6.96 -5.85 27.56
N PRO A 394 -7.08 -5.74 26.23
CA PRO A 394 -5.94 -5.85 25.34
C PRO A 394 -4.91 -4.77 25.66
N ALA A 395 -3.62 -5.08 25.47
CA ALA A 395 -2.54 -4.14 25.72
C ALA A 395 -2.77 -2.80 24.99
N GLY A 396 -2.60 -1.69 25.73
CA GLY A 396 -2.79 -0.32 25.22
C GLY A 396 -4.24 0.16 25.15
N PHE A 397 -5.20 -0.66 25.58
CA PHE A 397 -6.59 -0.21 25.78
C PHE A 397 -6.79 0.24 27.23
N LEU A 398 -7.46 1.37 27.40
CA LEU A 398 -7.98 1.77 28.70
C LEU A 398 -9.12 0.81 29.08
N ASN A 399 -9.18 0.41 30.34
CA ASN A 399 -10.31 -0.34 30.85
C ASN A 399 -11.58 0.51 30.66
N PRO A 400 -12.60 0.03 29.92
CA PRO A 400 -13.82 0.78 29.68
C PRO A 400 -14.51 1.21 30.99
N ARG A 401 -14.35 0.41 32.05
CA ARG A 401 -14.91 0.68 33.39
C ARG A 401 -14.21 1.82 34.13
N ASP A 402 -12.99 2.18 33.71
CA ASP A 402 -12.14 3.20 34.36
C ASP A 402 -11.95 4.47 33.51
N LEU A 403 -12.71 4.62 32.41
CA LEU A 403 -12.58 5.77 31.50
C LEU A 403 -13.07 7.07 32.14
N PRO A 404 -12.24 8.13 32.24
CA PRO A 404 -12.70 9.42 32.72
C PRO A 404 -13.71 10.03 31.74
N ARG A 405 -14.89 10.42 32.26
CA ARG A 405 -16.02 10.97 31.47
C ARG A 405 -15.62 12.14 30.57
N SER A 406 -14.61 12.93 30.97
CA SER A 406 -14.08 14.05 30.18
C SER A 406 -13.53 13.64 28.80
N LEU A 407 -13.02 12.42 28.65
CA LEU A 407 -12.53 11.90 27.36
C LEU A 407 -13.67 11.55 26.40
N LEU A 408 -14.89 11.34 26.92
CA LEU A 408 -16.05 10.89 26.16
C LEU A 408 -16.89 12.06 25.60
N ASN A 409 -16.67 13.28 26.07
CA ASN A 409 -17.41 14.48 25.67
C ASN A 409 -17.37 14.79 24.16
N ASN A 410 -16.40 14.22 23.43
CA ASN A 410 -16.23 14.40 21.98
C ASN A 410 -16.54 13.14 21.16
N VAL A 411 -17.10 12.09 21.77
CA VAL A 411 -17.48 10.83 21.10
C VAL A 411 -18.99 10.67 21.20
N LYS A 412 -19.64 10.51 20.06
CA LYS A 412 -21.06 10.17 19.95
C LYS A 412 -21.16 8.70 19.60
N ILE A 413 -21.89 7.93 20.40
CA ILE A 413 -22.13 6.52 20.10
C ILE A 413 -23.42 6.45 19.29
N LEU A 414 -23.37 5.75 18.17
CA LEU A 414 -24.58 5.36 17.45
C LEU A 414 -24.90 3.93 17.90
N ASP A 415 -26.04 3.78 18.59
CA ASP A 415 -26.53 2.46 18.95
C ASP A 415 -26.93 1.69 17.68
N ASN A 416 -26.39 0.48 17.54
CA ASN A 416 -26.59 -0.37 16.36
C ASN A 416 -28.04 -0.90 16.27
N SER A 417 -28.74 -0.95 17.39
CA SER A 417 -30.10 -1.51 17.48
C SER A 417 -31.16 -0.45 17.19
N SER A 418 -31.04 0.72 17.83
CA SER A 418 -32.02 1.80 17.70
C SER A 418 -31.66 2.86 16.65
N MET A 419 -30.44 2.84 16.10
CA MET A 419 -29.89 3.87 15.20
C MET A 419 -29.98 5.29 15.79
N ASN A 420 -30.10 5.41 17.11
CA ASN A 420 -30.10 6.68 17.82
C ASN A 420 -28.70 7.05 18.25
N ILE A 421 -28.39 8.34 18.17
CA ILE A 421 -27.15 8.88 18.74
C ILE A 421 -27.36 9.03 20.23
N THR A 422 -26.68 8.20 21.01
CA THR A 422 -26.59 8.33 22.45
C THR A 422 -25.33 9.13 22.81
N THR A 423 -25.53 10.11 23.70
CA THR A 423 -24.45 10.85 24.37
C THR A 423 -24.23 10.36 25.80
N GLN A 424 -24.95 9.32 26.21
CA GLN A 424 -24.87 8.75 27.55
C GLN A 424 -24.12 7.41 27.50
N PHE A 425 -23.09 7.33 28.34
CA PHE A 425 -22.50 6.09 28.82
C PHE A 425 -23.20 5.67 30.10
#